data_AF-A0A1Y1RDD7-F1
#
_entry.id   AF-A0A1Y1RDD7-F1
#
_cell.length_a   1.000
_cell.length_b   1.000
_cell.length_c   1.000
_cell.angle_alpha   90.00
_cell.angle_beta   90.00
_cell.angle_gamma   90.00
#
_symmetry.space_group_name_H-M   'P 1'
#
loop_
_entity.id
_entity.type
_entity.pdbx_description
1 polymer ?
#
loop_
_entity_poly.entity_id
_entity_poly.type
_entity_poly.pdbx_seq_one_letter_code
_entity_poly.pdbx_strand_id
1 'polypeptide(L)'
;MDIRAKIRDERNKCMWLEVYCAGGITAMDTCKDLKISMQRVQRWRDQDAEFAEAYNFVDVTHHEICSKEDTPYIELVGDNHLKLVEKNRDEKYAMDTIEKNIVHKEDIEKLKTKWLKAFEQLYFNIIETCKACGITRSVFNSWLKTSAKFKEAYLEANEAKMDFIESQLMRNIGKGDGPSIIFACKTRLKDRGYIEKQEIKHSGNFGVMVAPGTAKSEEEWGKSAVAQQAQLEAQTSTVEKMRENG
;
A
#
# COMPACT_ATOMS: atom_id res chain seq x y z
N MET A 1 19.68 -5.76 26.33
CA MET A 1 18.56 -6.45 27.01
C MET A 1 17.33 -6.27 26.14
N ASP A 2 16.70 -7.36 25.71
CA ASP A 2 15.59 -7.32 24.75
C ASP A 2 14.33 -6.72 25.40
N ILE A 3 13.90 -5.55 24.92
CA ILE A 3 12.75 -4.79 25.46
C ILE A 3 11.48 -5.65 25.43
N ARG A 4 11.35 -6.51 24.41
CA ARG A 4 10.22 -7.44 24.26
C ARG A 4 10.17 -8.49 25.37
N ALA A 5 11.34 -8.95 25.82
CA ALA A 5 11.43 -9.93 26.91
C ALA A 5 11.01 -9.32 28.26
N LYS A 6 11.35 -8.05 28.51
CA LYS A 6 10.90 -7.33 29.71
C LYS A 6 9.39 -7.07 29.71
N ILE A 7 8.85 -6.61 28.59
CA ILE A 7 7.39 -6.36 28.46
C ILE A 7 6.60 -7.66 28.67
N ARG A 8 7.07 -8.77 28.10
CA ARG A 8 6.45 -10.08 28.28
C ARG A 8 6.52 -10.56 29.73
N ASP A 9 7.61 -10.29 30.43
CA ASP A 9 7.78 -10.72 31.82
C ASP A 9 6.84 -9.95 32.76
N GLU A 10 6.76 -8.63 32.62
CA GLU A 10 5.81 -7.80 33.38
C GLU A 10 4.35 -8.21 33.11
N ARG A 11 4.00 -8.52 31.85
CA ARG A 11 2.65 -8.99 31.52
C ARG A 11 2.31 -10.32 32.20
N ASN A 12 3.25 -11.26 32.23
CA ASN A 12 3.04 -12.55 32.90
C ASN A 12 2.90 -12.38 34.42
N LYS A 13 3.63 -11.43 35.00
CA LYS A 13 3.60 -11.07 36.42
C LYS A 13 2.25 -10.48 36.83
N CYS A 14 1.72 -9.52 36.07
CA CYS A 14 0.38 -8.96 36.31
C CYS A 14 -0.71 -10.02 36.17
N MET A 15 -0.69 -10.80 35.09
CA MET A 15 -1.68 -11.86 34.85
C MET A 15 -1.65 -12.94 35.95
N TRP A 16 -0.47 -13.25 36.49
CA TRP A 16 -0.35 -14.20 37.60
C TRP A 16 -0.97 -13.64 38.89
N LEU A 17 -0.70 -12.37 39.24
CA LEU A 17 -1.32 -11.72 40.40
C LEU A 17 -2.83 -11.62 40.25
N GLU A 18 -3.35 -11.26 39.09
CA GLU A 18 -4.80 -11.15 38.88
C GLU A 18 -5.51 -12.48 39.12
N VAL A 19 -4.94 -13.59 38.63
CA VAL A 19 -5.54 -14.93 38.83
C VAL A 19 -5.37 -15.39 40.28
N TYR A 20 -4.24 -15.07 40.93
CA TYR A 20 -4.03 -15.43 42.34
C TYR A 20 -4.92 -14.59 43.29
N CYS A 21 -4.98 -13.28 43.09
CA CYS A 21 -5.79 -12.34 43.87
C CYS A 21 -7.30 -12.48 43.63
N ALA A 22 -7.73 -13.01 42.49
CA ALA A 22 -9.12 -13.42 42.30
C ALA A 22 -9.57 -14.49 43.30
N GLY A 23 -8.60 -15.16 43.97
CA GLY A 23 -8.81 -16.10 45.05
C GLY A 23 -9.22 -17.49 44.56
N GLY A 24 -9.22 -18.45 45.48
CA GLY A 24 -9.79 -19.78 45.21
C GLY A 24 -8.84 -20.85 44.68
N ILE A 25 -7.57 -20.52 44.47
CA ILE A 25 -6.56 -21.44 43.94
C ILE A 25 -5.25 -21.27 44.70
N THR A 26 -4.53 -22.37 44.94
CA THR A 26 -3.19 -22.28 45.53
C THR A 26 -2.24 -21.64 44.53
N ALA A 27 -1.21 -20.93 45.02
CA ALA A 27 -0.17 -20.35 44.17
C ALA A 27 0.44 -21.39 43.20
N MET A 28 0.48 -22.67 43.62
CA MET A 28 1.01 -23.77 42.83
C MET A 28 0.08 -24.15 41.66
N ASP A 29 -1.23 -24.09 41.85
CA ASP A 29 -2.19 -24.38 40.80
C ASP A 29 -2.32 -23.21 39.81
N THR A 30 -2.22 -21.96 40.30
CA THR A 30 -2.08 -20.78 39.43
C THR A 30 -0.87 -20.88 38.51
N CYS A 31 0.25 -21.41 39.03
CA CYS A 31 1.46 -21.69 38.25
C CYS A 31 1.23 -22.77 37.17
N LYS A 32 0.50 -23.84 37.49
CA LYS A 32 0.18 -24.91 36.51
C LYS A 32 -0.69 -24.38 35.37
N ASP A 33 -1.72 -23.61 35.68
CA ASP A 33 -2.69 -23.11 34.71
C ASP A 33 -2.07 -22.11 33.73
N LEU A 34 -1.26 -21.18 34.26
CA LEU A 34 -0.57 -20.19 33.44
C LEU A 34 0.71 -20.71 32.79
N LYS A 35 1.11 -21.97 33.09
CA LYS A 35 2.37 -22.59 32.66
C LYS A 35 3.59 -21.74 33.03
N ILE A 36 3.56 -21.15 34.22
CA ILE A 36 4.63 -20.31 34.78
C ILE A 36 5.33 -21.12 35.87
N SER A 37 6.67 -21.14 35.86
CA SER A 37 7.44 -21.83 36.91
C SER A 37 7.33 -21.07 38.24
N MET A 38 7.16 -21.82 39.34
CA MET A 38 7.16 -21.27 40.70
C MET A 38 8.45 -20.50 41.03
N GLN A 39 9.59 -20.94 40.50
CA GLN A 39 10.87 -20.21 40.66
C GLN A 39 10.83 -18.81 40.04
N ARG A 40 10.01 -18.61 39.01
CA ARG A 40 9.83 -17.31 38.36
C ARG A 40 8.99 -16.38 39.22
N VAL A 41 7.94 -16.92 39.85
CA VAL A 41 7.08 -16.18 40.80
C VAL A 41 7.88 -15.77 42.04
N GLN A 42 8.70 -16.67 42.58
CA GLN A 42 9.62 -16.37 43.67
C GLN A 42 10.59 -15.25 43.29
N ARG A 43 11.16 -15.30 42.07
CA ARG A 43 12.00 -14.22 41.57
C ARG A 43 11.27 -12.88 41.49
N TRP A 44 10.00 -12.85 41.07
CA TRP A 44 9.21 -11.61 41.06
C TRP A 44 8.98 -11.07 42.48
N ARG A 45 8.70 -11.95 43.44
CA ARG A 45 8.58 -11.59 44.86
C ARG A 45 9.88 -11.00 45.43
N ASP A 46 11.03 -11.52 45.02
CA ASP A 46 12.33 -11.02 45.49
C ASP A 46 12.73 -9.69 44.83
N GLN A 47 12.26 -9.44 43.61
CA GLN A 47 12.64 -8.27 42.81
C GLN A 47 11.67 -7.09 42.94
N ASP A 48 10.39 -7.36 43.21
CA ASP A 48 9.33 -6.37 43.27
C ASP A 48 8.60 -6.41 44.62
N ALA A 49 8.72 -5.30 45.36
CA ALA A 49 8.13 -5.15 46.68
C ALA A 49 6.59 -5.08 46.64
N GLU A 50 5.99 -4.47 45.62
CA GLU A 50 4.54 -4.38 45.47
C GLU A 50 3.94 -5.75 45.18
N PHE A 51 4.62 -6.54 44.33
CA PHE A 51 4.24 -7.93 44.06
C PHE A 51 4.28 -8.78 45.34
N ALA A 52 5.30 -8.60 46.18
CA ALA A 52 5.44 -9.35 47.42
C ALA A 52 4.34 -9.02 48.43
N GLU A 53 3.94 -7.75 48.54
CA GLU A 53 2.85 -7.31 49.42
C GLU A 53 1.51 -7.92 48.98
N ALA A 54 1.19 -7.84 47.68
CA ALA A 54 -0.03 -8.42 47.12
C ALA A 54 -0.07 -9.95 47.29
N TYR A 55 1.06 -10.64 47.08
CA TYR A 55 1.17 -12.09 47.29
C TYR A 55 0.88 -12.47 48.75
N ASN A 56 1.51 -11.77 49.71
CA ASN A 56 1.36 -12.08 51.14
C ASN A 56 -0.06 -11.78 51.63
N PHE A 57 -0.72 -10.74 51.13
CA PHE A 57 -2.09 -10.40 51.49
C PHE A 57 -3.08 -11.52 51.14
N VAL A 58 -2.95 -12.10 49.94
CA VAL A 58 -3.80 -13.21 49.49
C VAL A 58 -3.51 -14.50 50.25
N ASP A 59 -2.24 -14.76 50.58
CA ASP A 59 -1.82 -15.96 51.32
C ASP A 59 -2.40 -15.98 52.75
N VAL A 60 -2.36 -14.84 53.45
CA VAL A 60 -2.93 -14.68 54.79
C VAL A 60 -4.46 -14.83 54.76
N THR A 61 -5.13 -14.20 53.80
CA THR A 61 -6.59 -14.30 53.67
C THR A 61 -7.07 -15.71 53.30
N HIS A 62 -6.32 -16.43 52.45
CA HIS A 62 -6.57 -17.86 52.20
C HIS A 62 -6.42 -18.72 53.45
N HIS A 63 -5.46 -18.41 54.33
CA HIS A 63 -5.21 -19.14 55.56
C HIS A 63 -6.34 -18.97 56.59
N GLU A 64 -6.90 -17.76 56.71
CA GLU A 64 -8.02 -17.49 57.63
C GLU A 64 -9.32 -18.18 57.20
N ILE A 65 -9.60 -18.28 55.90
CA ILE A 65 -10.83 -18.88 55.35
C ILE A 65 -10.84 -20.41 55.51
N CYS A 66 -9.68 -21.06 55.43
CA CYS A 66 -9.52 -22.52 55.59
C CYS A 66 -9.74 -23.01 57.05
N SER A 67 -9.82 -22.10 58.03
CA SER A 67 -9.99 -22.44 59.45
C SER A 67 -11.45 -22.55 59.91
N LYS A 68 -12.44 -22.18 59.08
CA LYS A 68 -13.87 -22.22 59.43
C LYS A 68 -14.52 -23.49 58.86
N GLU A 69 -14.86 -24.42 59.74
CA GLU A 69 -15.11 -25.85 59.46
C GLU A 69 -16.29 -26.21 58.53
N ASP A 70 -17.15 -25.31 58.06
CA ASP A 70 -18.35 -25.69 57.28
C ASP A 70 -18.68 -24.73 56.12
N THR A 71 -17.73 -24.47 55.21
CA THR A 71 -18.05 -23.86 53.92
C THR A 71 -17.53 -24.72 52.76
N PRO A 72 -18.38 -25.24 51.86
CA PRO A 72 -17.94 -26.01 50.69
C PRO A 72 -17.26 -25.07 49.69
N TYR A 73 -15.96 -24.88 49.91
CA TYR A 73 -15.06 -24.01 49.17
C TYR A 73 -15.06 -24.24 47.64
N ILE A 74 -15.52 -25.41 47.17
CA ILE A 74 -15.26 -25.89 45.80
C ILE A 74 -16.34 -25.43 44.80
N GLU A 75 -17.60 -25.22 45.21
CA GLU A 75 -18.70 -24.97 44.26
C GLU A 75 -18.90 -23.48 43.91
N LEU A 76 -18.77 -22.57 44.88
CA LEU A 76 -18.95 -21.12 44.64
C LEU A 76 -17.73 -20.48 43.93
N VAL A 77 -16.57 -21.13 44.02
CA VAL A 77 -15.26 -20.63 43.57
C VAL A 77 -14.98 -21.01 42.11
N GLY A 78 -15.46 -22.17 41.66
CA GLY A 78 -15.29 -22.63 40.28
C GLY A 78 -15.96 -21.70 39.23
N ASP A 79 -17.13 -21.15 39.55
CA ASP A 79 -17.90 -20.32 38.63
C ASP A 79 -17.28 -18.92 38.39
N ASN A 80 -16.68 -18.33 39.42
CA ASN A 80 -16.01 -17.03 39.29
C ASN A 80 -14.65 -17.18 38.58
N HIS A 81 -13.92 -18.27 38.87
CA HIS A 81 -12.68 -18.59 38.18
C HIS A 81 -12.91 -18.82 36.68
N LEU A 82 -13.93 -19.60 36.31
CA LEU A 82 -14.23 -19.90 34.90
C LEU A 82 -14.55 -18.63 34.10
N LYS A 83 -15.37 -17.72 34.65
CA LYS A 83 -15.73 -16.45 34.02
C LYS A 83 -14.54 -15.50 33.84
N LEU A 84 -13.63 -15.45 34.81
CA LEU A 84 -12.39 -14.67 34.73
C LEU A 84 -11.40 -15.27 33.72
N VAL A 85 -11.27 -16.59 33.67
CA VAL A 85 -10.41 -17.27 32.69
C VAL A 85 -10.92 -17.05 31.25
N GLU A 86 -12.24 -17.07 31.05
CA GLU A 86 -12.87 -16.75 29.76
C GLU A 86 -12.61 -15.28 29.36
N LYS A 87 -12.88 -14.33 30.26
CA LYS A 87 -12.63 -12.89 30.03
C LYS A 87 -11.16 -12.60 29.74
N ASN A 88 -10.25 -13.16 30.55
CA ASN A 88 -8.81 -12.99 30.38
C ASN A 88 -8.30 -13.66 29.08
N ARG A 89 -8.95 -14.73 28.61
CA ARG A 89 -8.66 -15.31 27.28
C ARG A 89 -8.96 -14.30 26.19
N ASP A 90 -10.16 -13.71 26.18
CA ASP A 90 -10.59 -12.77 25.15
C ASP A 90 -9.70 -11.53 25.13
N GLU A 91 -9.37 -10.98 26.30
CA GLU A 91 -8.44 -9.85 26.43
C GLU A 91 -7.01 -10.23 25.98
N LYS A 92 -6.55 -11.45 26.29
CA LYS A 92 -5.25 -11.95 25.82
C LYS A 92 -5.20 -12.10 24.30
N TYR A 93 -6.24 -12.65 23.68
CA TYR A 93 -6.35 -12.77 22.22
C TYR A 93 -6.41 -11.39 21.54
N ALA A 94 -7.15 -10.44 22.12
CA ALA A 94 -7.18 -9.06 21.61
C ALA A 94 -5.78 -8.42 21.64
N MET A 95 -5.06 -8.57 22.76
CA MET A 95 -3.70 -8.04 22.90
C MET A 95 -2.68 -8.72 21.99
N ASP A 96 -2.74 -10.05 21.81
CA ASP A 96 -1.89 -10.78 20.85
C ASP A 96 -2.14 -10.33 19.40
N THR A 97 -3.41 -10.07 19.05
CA THR A 97 -3.79 -9.54 17.74
C THR A 97 -3.26 -8.11 17.52
N ILE A 98 -3.34 -7.26 18.54
CA ILE A 98 -2.79 -5.90 18.51
C ILE A 98 -1.26 -5.95 18.36
N GLU A 99 -0.58 -6.78 19.15
CA GLU A 99 0.89 -6.94 19.10
C GLU A 99 1.34 -7.43 17.72
N LYS A 100 0.68 -8.44 17.15
CA LYS A 100 0.95 -8.92 15.78
C LYS A 100 0.75 -7.82 14.74
N ASN A 101 -0.32 -7.03 14.85
CA ASN A 101 -0.59 -5.93 13.91
C ASN A 101 0.45 -4.80 14.02
N ILE A 102 0.90 -4.46 15.23
CA ILE A 102 1.96 -3.47 15.45
C ILE A 102 3.28 -3.94 14.83
N VAL A 103 3.68 -5.18 15.10
CA VAL A 103 4.91 -5.77 14.55
C VAL A 103 4.85 -5.83 13.02
N HIS A 104 3.72 -6.28 12.46
CA HIS A 104 3.53 -6.34 11.01
C HIS A 104 3.63 -4.96 10.36
N LYS A 105 3.12 -3.91 11.02
CA LYS A 105 3.21 -2.52 10.54
C LYS A 105 4.64 -1.99 10.53
N GLU A 106 5.45 -2.28 11.55
CA GLU A 106 6.87 -1.90 11.58
C GLU A 106 7.67 -2.57 10.47
N ASP A 107 7.41 -3.85 10.20
CA ASP A 107 8.10 -4.61 9.16
C ASP A 107 7.73 -4.13 7.75
N ILE A 108 6.48 -3.72 7.54
CA ILE A 108 6.05 -3.07 6.29
C ILE A 108 6.80 -1.76 6.07
N GLU A 109 7.01 -0.94 7.11
CA GLU A 109 7.70 0.35 6.97
C GLU A 109 9.20 0.14 6.63
N LYS A 110 9.84 -0.84 7.28
CA LYS A 110 11.21 -1.26 6.89
C LYS A 110 11.26 -1.72 5.44
N LEU A 111 10.27 -2.49 4.99
CA LEU A 111 10.20 -2.97 3.62
C LEU A 111 10.04 -1.82 2.61
N LYS A 112 9.22 -0.80 2.91
CA LYS A 112 9.10 0.42 2.09
C LYS A 112 10.44 1.16 1.96
N THR A 113 11.18 1.33 3.06
CA THR A 113 12.49 1.99 3.01
C THR A 113 13.51 1.19 2.21
N LYS A 114 13.49 -0.14 2.32
CA LYS A 114 14.32 -1.03 1.50
C LYS A 114 13.97 -0.91 0.01
N TRP A 115 12.67 -0.81 -0.30
CA TRP A 115 12.20 -0.63 -1.67
C TRP A 115 12.70 0.67 -2.29
N LEU A 116 12.64 1.80 -1.57
CA LEU A 116 13.14 3.10 -2.07
C LEU A 116 14.64 3.05 -2.40
N LYS A 117 15.45 2.44 -1.52
CA LYS A 117 16.89 2.27 -1.79
C LYS A 117 17.17 1.38 -2.99
N ALA A 118 16.41 0.30 -3.15
CA ALA A 118 16.53 -0.58 -4.30
C ALA A 118 16.10 0.12 -5.60
N PHE A 119 15.12 1.04 -5.53
CA PHE A 119 14.63 1.79 -6.68
C PHE A 119 15.71 2.71 -7.29
N GLU A 120 16.49 3.39 -6.45
CA GLU A 120 17.64 4.20 -6.88
C GLU A 120 18.74 3.35 -7.52
N GLN A 121 19.03 2.18 -6.96
CA GLN A 121 20.08 1.28 -7.46
C GLN A 121 19.70 0.60 -8.79
N LEU A 122 18.41 0.38 -9.03
CA LEU A 122 17.89 -0.31 -10.21
C LEU A 122 17.41 0.67 -11.30
N TYR A 123 18.10 1.81 -11.43
CA TYR A 123 17.84 2.82 -12.46
C TYR A 123 16.37 3.25 -12.56
N PHE A 124 15.68 3.33 -11.41
CA PHE A 124 14.30 3.78 -11.31
C PHE A 124 13.30 2.92 -12.12
N ASN A 125 13.54 1.60 -12.19
CA ASN A 125 12.64 0.62 -12.78
C ASN A 125 11.74 -0.05 -11.72
N ILE A 126 10.44 0.24 -11.79
CA ILE A 126 9.45 -0.25 -10.82
C ILE A 126 9.36 -1.78 -10.82
N ILE A 127 9.35 -2.42 -11.99
CA ILE A 127 9.11 -3.88 -12.10
C ILE A 127 10.28 -4.65 -11.52
N GLU A 128 11.51 -4.27 -11.87
CA GLU A 128 12.72 -4.91 -11.36
C GLU A 128 12.88 -4.68 -9.86
N THR A 129 12.57 -3.47 -9.37
CA THR A 129 12.61 -3.17 -7.94
C THR A 129 11.59 -3.98 -7.15
N CYS A 130 10.38 -4.15 -7.68
CA CYS A 130 9.35 -5.00 -7.10
C CYS A 130 9.81 -6.47 -7.02
N LYS A 131 10.43 -6.99 -8.09
CA LYS A 131 11.01 -8.34 -8.11
C LYS A 131 12.15 -8.49 -7.09
N ALA A 132 13.08 -7.55 -7.03
CA ALA A 132 14.21 -7.57 -6.11
C ALA A 132 13.78 -7.52 -4.63
N CYS A 133 12.70 -6.81 -4.32
CA CYS A 133 12.14 -6.75 -2.98
C CYS A 133 11.14 -7.88 -2.65
N GLY A 134 10.79 -8.74 -3.62
CA GLY A 134 9.81 -9.82 -3.44
C GLY A 134 8.37 -9.34 -3.29
N ILE A 135 8.02 -8.20 -3.90
CA ILE A 135 6.73 -7.53 -3.74
C ILE A 135 5.99 -7.49 -5.07
N THR A 136 4.68 -7.69 -5.05
CA THR A 136 3.82 -7.52 -6.24
C THR A 136 3.54 -6.03 -6.49
N ARG A 137 3.44 -5.62 -7.76
CA ARG A 137 3.09 -4.23 -8.13
C ARG A 137 1.78 -3.72 -7.49
N SER A 138 0.83 -4.61 -7.19
CA SER A 138 -0.41 -4.27 -6.47
C SER A 138 -0.13 -3.70 -5.06
N VAL A 139 0.81 -4.30 -4.33
CA VAL A 139 1.20 -3.87 -2.97
C VAL A 139 1.85 -2.49 -3.02
N PHE A 140 2.73 -2.25 -4.01
CA PHE A 140 3.29 -0.93 -4.26
C PHE A 140 2.20 0.12 -4.52
N ASN A 141 1.22 -0.19 -5.37
CA ASN A 141 0.10 0.71 -5.63
C ASN A 141 -0.74 0.97 -4.37
N SER A 142 -0.90 -0.03 -3.50
CA SER A 142 -1.55 0.14 -2.20
C SER A 142 -0.76 1.10 -1.31
N TRP A 143 0.57 0.98 -1.26
CA TRP A 143 1.40 1.89 -0.47
C TRP A 143 1.30 3.34 -0.92
N LEU A 144 1.24 3.60 -2.23
CA LEU A 144 1.04 4.95 -2.77
C LEU A 144 -0.31 5.57 -2.34
N LYS A 145 -1.34 4.74 -2.11
CA LYS A 145 -2.67 5.21 -1.67
C LYS A 145 -2.76 5.37 -0.15
N THR A 146 -2.21 4.42 0.59
CA THR A 146 -2.37 4.33 2.05
C THR A 146 -1.33 5.15 2.80
N SER A 147 -0.15 5.41 2.22
CA SER A 147 0.98 6.02 2.91
C SER A 147 1.45 7.29 2.19
N ALA A 148 1.03 8.46 2.69
CA ALA A 148 1.41 9.77 2.13
C ALA A 148 2.93 9.98 2.11
N LYS A 149 3.62 9.66 3.22
CA LYS A 149 5.08 9.77 3.34
C LYS A 149 5.84 8.96 2.28
N PHE A 150 5.38 7.74 1.98
CA PHE A 150 6.00 6.91 0.95
C PHE A 150 5.77 7.50 -0.45
N LYS A 151 4.59 8.06 -0.71
CA LYS A 151 4.26 8.72 -1.97
C LYS A 151 5.15 9.95 -2.21
N GLU A 152 5.38 10.77 -1.19
CA GLU A 152 6.28 11.93 -1.28
C GLU A 152 7.71 11.51 -1.61
N ALA A 153 8.25 10.53 -0.86
CA ALA A 153 9.60 10.01 -1.14
C ALA A 153 9.72 9.38 -2.54
N TYR A 154 8.67 8.72 -3.02
CA TYR A 154 8.62 8.22 -4.40
C TYR A 154 8.60 9.34 -5.44
N LEU A 155 7.88 10.43 -5.19
CA LEU A 155 7.85 11.59 -6.09
C LEU A 155 9.23 12.26 -6.16
N GLU A 156 9.90 12.43 -5.03
CA GLU A 156 11.27 12.94 -4.97
C GLU A 156 12.24 12.05 -5.76
N ALA A 157 12.16 10.72 -5.58
CA ALA A 157 12.94 9.77 -6.36
C ALA A 157 12.61 9.82 -7.86
N ASN A 158 11.37 10.16 -8.23
CA ASN A 158 10.97 10.31 -9.63
C ASN A 158 11.48 11.62 -10.25
N GLU A 159 11.59 12.72 -9.48
CA GLU A 159 12.28 13.92 -9.94
C GLU A 159 13.78 13.64 -10.14
N ALA A 160 14.42 12.96 -9.19
CA ALA A 160 15.82 12.53 -9.32
C ALA A 160 16.06 11.64 -10.56
N LYS A 161 15.08 10.81 -10.93
CA LYS A 161 15.09 10.06 -12.18
C LYS A 161 15.12 10.98 -13.40
N MET A 162 14.30 12.02 -13.41
CA MET A 162 14.26 12.98 -14.52
C MET A 162 15.60 13.70 -14.64
N ASP A 163 16.15 14.19 -13.54
CA ASP A 163 17.46 14.85 -13.49
C ASP A 163 18.57 13.93 -14.01
N PHE A 164 18.51 12.64 -13.65
CA PHE A 164 19.45 11.64 -14.16
C PHE A 164 19.34 11.46 -15.68
N ILE A 165 18.12 11.37 -16.21
CA ILE A 165 17.87 11.26 -17.66
C ILE A 165 18.38 12.50 -18.39
N GLU A 166 18.11 13.70 -17.85
CA GLU A 166 18.60 14.96 -18.42
C GLU A 166 20.14 14.99 -18.43
N SER A 167 20.77 14.57 -17.34
CA SER A 167 22.23 14.46 -17.24
C SER A 167 22.81 13.50 -18.28
N GLN A 168 22.18 12.34 -18.51
CA GLN A 168 22.61 11.40 -19.54
C GLN A 168 22.41 11.96 -20.95
N LEU A 169 21.30 12.65 -21.22
CA LEU A 169 21.06 13.30 -22.51
C LEU A 169 22.15 14.33 -22.81
N MET A 170 22.47 15.19 -21.84
CA MET A 170 23.54 16.19 -21.98
C MET A 170 24.91 15.55 -22.18
N ARG A 171 25.20 14.45 -21.49
CA ARG A 171 26.44 13.69 -21.68
C ARG A 171 26.54 13.10 -23.09
N ASN A 172 25.44 12.57 -23.64
CA ASN A 172 25.42 12.02 -24.99
C ASN A 172 25.61 13.09 -26.06
N ILE A 173 25.00 14.27 -25.87
CA ILE A 173 25.21 15.44 -26.71
C ILE A 173 26.68 15.86 -26.70
N GLY A 174 27.32 15.93 -25.53
CA GLY A 174 28.75 16.27 -25.41
C GLY A 174 29.68 15.26 -26.09
N LYS A 175 29.25 14.00 -26.22
CA LYS A 175 29.98 12.95 -26.96
C LYS A 175 29.76 12.99 -28.47
N GLY A 176 28.83 13.83 -28.96
CA GLY A 176 28.51 13.91 -30.39
C GLY A 176 27.47 12.90 -30.87
N ASP A 177 26.63 12.34 -29.99
CA ASP A 177 25.55 11.44 -30.41
C ASP A 177 24.49 12.21 -31.22
N GLY A 178 24.47 11.99 -32.53
CA GLY A 178 23.59 12.68 -33.49
C GLY A 178 22.09 12.61 -33.11
N PRO A 179 21.53 11.44 -32.78
CA PRO A 179 20.14 11.33 -32.33
C PRO A 179 19.81 12.19 -31.11
N SER A 180 20.65 12.18 -30.08
CA SER A 180 20.47 13.01 -28.88
C SER A 180 20.52 14.51 -29.20
N ILE A 181 21.44 14.93 -30.09
CA ILE A 181 21.54 16.32 -30.55
C ILE A 181 20.28 16.72 -31.33
N ILE A 182 19.85 15.92 -32.30
CA ILE A 182 18.64 16.18 -33.09
C ILE A 182 17.42 16.29 -32.18
N PHE A 183 17.29 15.39 -31.19
CA PHE A 183 16.20 15.42 -30.22
C PHE A 183 16.20 16.70 -29.38
N ALA A 184 17.36 17.12 -28.88
CA ALA A 184 17.50 18.37 -28.14
C ALA A 184 17.17 19.60 -29.00
N CYS A 185 17.61 19.63 -30.27
CA CYS A 185 17.26 20.68 -31.21
C CYS A 185 15.74 20.76 -31.42
N LYS A 186 15.09 19.63 -31.67
CA LYS A 186 13.63 19.56 -31.90
C LYS A 186 12.80 19.95 -30.67
N THR A 187 13.30 19.69 -29.46
CA THR A 187 12.53 19.90 -28.22
C THR A 187 12.82 21.24 -27.55
N ARG A 188 14.09 21.64 -27.45
CA ARG A 188 14.55 22.83 -26.71
C ARG A 188 14.95 24.01 -27.59
N LEU A 189 15.25 23.82 -28.87
CA LEU A 189 15.66 24.90 -29.79
C LEU A 189 14.56 25.29 -30.80
N LYS A 190 13.28 25.09 -30.45
CA LYS A 190 12.14 25.45 -31.30
C LYS A 190 12.14 26.92 -31.68
N ASP A 191 12.54 27.79 -30.76
CA ASP A 191 12.63 29.24 -30.99
C ASP A 191 13.66 29.63 -32.07
N ARG A 192 14.61 28.73 -32.36
CA ARG A 192 15.63 28.90 -33.41
C ARG A 192 15.21 28.31 -34.76
N GLY A 193 13.96 27.84 -34.89
CA GLY A 193 13.41 27.32 -36.14
C GLY A 193 13.56 25.80 -36.34
N TYR A 194 13.98 25.05 -35.33
CA TYR A 194 14.05 23.57 -35.36
C TYR A 194 12.67 22.91 -35.16
N ILE A 195 11.70 23.33 -35.98
CA ILE A 195 10.33 22.83 -35.94
C ILE A 195 10.15 21.88 -37.13
N GLU A 196 9.77 20.64 -36.83
CA GLU A 196 9.44 19.65 -37.85
C GLU A 196 8.07 20.01 -38.44
N LYS A 197 8.07 20.41 -39.72
CA LYS A 197 6.83 20.69 -40.46
C LYS A 197 6.26 19.36 -40.95
N GLN A 198 5.00 19.09 -40.64
CA GLN A 198 4.27 17.98 -41.24
C GLN A 198 3.71 18.44 -42.59
N GLU A 199 4.15 17.82 -43.68
CA GLU A 199 3.49 17.98 -44.98
C GLU A 199 2.33 17.02 -45.09
N ILE A 200 1.11 17.53 -44.85
CA ILE A 200 -0.11 16.76 -45.04
C ILE A 200 -0.54 16.94 -46.51
N LYS A 201 -0.20 15.97 -47.35
CA LYS A 201 -0.72 15.91 -48.73
C LYS A 201 -2.12 15.31 -48.72
N HIS A 202 -3.12 16.16 -48.90
CA HIS A 202 -4.49 15.72 -49.13
C HIS A 202 -4.66 15.30 -50.59
N SER A 203 -4.50 14.01 -50.89
CA SER A 203 -4.86 13.42 -52.19
C SER A 203 -6.20 12.69 -52.07
N GLY A 204 -7.29 13.43 -52.21
CA GLY A 204 -8.64 12.90 -52.31
C GLY A 204 -9.46 13.81 -53.22
N ASN A 205 -10.26 13.25 -54.11
CA ASN A 205 -11.17 14.03 -54.94
C ASN A 205 -12.19 14.68 -54.00
N PHE A 206 -12.10 15.99 -53.79
CA PHE A 206 -12.97 16.71 -52.87
C PHE A 206 -14.39 16.73 -53.44
N GLY A 207 -15.18 15.72 -53.10
CA GLY A 207 -16.64 15.81 -53.20
C GLY A 207 -17.07 16.96 -52.27
N VAL A 208 -17.73 17.97 -52.83
CA VAL A 208 -18.29 19.09 -52.08
C VAL A 208 -19.29 18.51 -51.08
N MET A 209 -18.92 18.46 -49.81
CA MET A 209 -19.84 18.05 -48.75
C MET A 209 -20.74 19.24 -48.44
N VAL A 210 -22.02 19.13 -48.82
CA VAL A 210 -23.02 20.17 -48.55
C VAL A 210 -23.32 20.19 -47.06
N ALA A 211 -23.00 21.31 -46.43
CA ALA A 211 -23.52 21.78 -45.14
C ALA A 211 -25.01 21.41 -44.95
N PRO A 212 -25.49 20.54 -44.03
CA PRO A 212 -26.95 20.26 -43.95
C PRO A 212 -27.79 21.48 -43.51
N GLY A 213 -27.17 22.63 -43.24
CA GLY A 213 -27.83 23.83 -42.74
C GLY A 213 -28.62 24.68 -43.75
N THR A 214 -28.66 24.34 -45.04
CA THR A 214 -29.41 25.14 -46.04
C THR A 214 -30.60 24.43 -46.69
N ALA A 215 -30.84 23.14 -46.40
CA ALA A 215 -31.99 22.42 -46.93
C ALA A 215 -33.14 22.42 -45.90
N LYS A 216 -34.34 22.84 -46.31
CA LYS A 216 -35.52 22.86 -45.42
C LYS A 216 -36.15 21.48 -45.21
N SER A 217 -35.82 20.48 -46.03
CA SER A 217 -36.18 19.07 -45.81
C SER A 217 -35.20 18.08 -46.47
N GLU A 218 -35.19 16.84 -45.96
CA GLU A 218 -34.29 15.74 -46.36
C GLU A 218 -34.54 15.23 -47.79
N GLU A 219 -35.78 15.35 -48.29
CA GLU A 219 -36.17 14.93 -49.64
C GLU A 219 -35.67 15.90 -50.74
N GLU A 220 -35.60 17.21 -50.45
CA GLU A 220 -35.06 18.21 -51.39
C GLU A 220 -33.53 18.14 -51.47
N TRP A 221 -32.89 17.77 -50.35
CA TRP A 221 -31.46 17.49 -50.29
C TRP A 221 -31.08 16.29 -51.15
N GLY A 222 -31.84 15.18 -51.03
CA GLY A 222 -31.63 13.98 -51.84
C GLY A 222 -31.74 14.25 -53.35
N LYS A 223 -32.73 15.04 -53.77
CA LYS A 223 -32.91 15.41 -55.19
C LYS A 223 -31.80 16.32 -55.72
N SER A 224 -31.35 17.28 -54.90
CA SER A 224 -30.27 18.20 -55.27
C SER A 224 -28.91 17.49 -55.35
N ALA A 225 -28.64 16.55 -54.45
CA ALA A 225 -27.43 15.75 -54.46
C ALA A 225 -27.35 14.85 -55.71
N VAL A 226 -28.44 14.18 -56.07
CA VAL A 226 -28.50 13.32 -57.27
C VAL A 226 -28.37 14.13 -58.56
N ALA A 227 -29.02 15.29 -58.65
CA ALA A 227 -28.92 16.17 -59.82
C ALA A 227 -27.49 16.71 -60.03
N GLN A 228 -26.78 17.03 -58.94
CA GLN A 228 -25.41 17.49 -59.00
C GLN A 228 -24.41 16.37 -59.31
N GLN A 229 -24.66 15.15 -58.81
CA GLN A 229 -23.86 13.97 -59.16
C GLN A 229 -23.91 13.69 -60.68
N ALA A 230 -25.11 13.77 -61.28
CA ALA A 230 -25.28 13.59 -62.71
C ALA A 230 -24.58 14.69 -63.55
N GLN A 231 -24.57 15.94 -63.07
CA GLN A 231 -23.85 17.03 -63.72
C GLN A 231 -22.33 16.85 -63.66
N LEU A 232 -21.80 16.35 -62.54
CA LEU A 232 -20.38 16.04 -62.37
C LEU A 232 -19.92 14.90 -63.28
N GLU A 233 -20.71 13.84 -63.41
CA GLU A 233 -20.44 12.71 -64.31
C GLU A 233 -20.44 13.16 -65.80
N ALA A 234 -21.35 14.05 -66.18
CA ALA A 234 -21.37 14.64 -67.51
C ALA A 234 -20.13 15.52 -67.78
N GLN A 235 -19.68 16.30 -66.80
CA GLN A 235 -18.47 17.13 -66.91
C GLN A 235 -17.19 16.29 -66.96
N THR A 236 -17.08 15.24 -66.15
CA THR A 236 -15.92 14.32 -66.18
C THR A 236 -15.84 13.55 -67.49
N SER A 237 -16.96 13.04 -68.01
CA SER A 237 -17.00 12.41 -69.34
C SER A 237 -16.63 13.38 -70.47
N THR A 238 -16.97 14.67 -70.35
CA THR A 238 -16.59 15.69 -71.33
C THR A 238 -15.08 15.99 -71.28
N VAL A 239 -14.51 16.09 -70.08
CA VAL A 239 -13.07 16.31 -69.87
C VAL A 239 -12.25 15.10 -70.35
N GLU A 240 -12.73 13.88 -70.13
CA GLU A 240 -12.09 12.66 -70.65
C GLU A 240 -12.09 12.63 -72.19
N LYS A 241 -13.22 12.96 -72.83
CA LYS A 241 -13.30 13.07 -74.30
C LYS A 241 -12.42 14.18 -74.90
N MET A 242 -12.17 15.26 -74.16
CA MET A 242 -11.22 16.31 -74.57
C MET A 242 -9.77 15.86 -74.44
N ARG A 243 -9.49 14.91 -73.55
CA ARG A 243 -8.15 14.38 -73.28
C ARG A 243 -7.73 13.25 -74.24
N GLU A 244 -8.69 12.57 -74.86
CA GLU A 244 -8.45 11.54 -75.88
C GLU A 244 -8.32 12.08 -77.31
N ASN A 245 -8.76 13.32 -77.56
CA ASN A 245 -8.75 13.96 -78.90
C ASN A 245 -7.63 15.01 -79.10
N GLY A 246 -6.72 15.17 -78.14
CA GLY A 246 -5.56 16.07 -78.22
C GLY A 246 -4.26 15.31 -78.05
#